data_AF-A0A2C9L1J9-F1
#
_entry.id   AF-A0A2C9L1J9-F1
#
_cell.length_a   1.000
_cell.length_b   1.000
_cell.length_c   1.000
_cell.angle_alpha   90.00
_cell.angle_beta   90.00
_cell.angle_gamma   90.00
#
_symmetry.space_group_name_H-M   'P 1'
#
loop_
_entity.id
_entity.type
_entity.pdbx_description
1 polymer ?
#
loop_
_entity_poly.entity_id
_entity_poly.type
_entity_poly.pdbx_seq_one_letter_code
_entity_poly.pdbx_strand_id
1 'polypeptide(L)'
;MWCKSHSCCHDVTVNGRRQGVVKGSINSPKARSLFCSHSLFQCFHDLINKIEPEKLPQALRCDNLKSLNYWETKSLAKDYLKIWLKLKESVLSAWISKSRELLQFNIDNVLCA
;
A
#
# COMPACT_ATOMS: atom_id res chain seq x y z
N MET A 1 -11.16 -11.63 -2.67
CA MET A 1 -10.52 -11.49 -1.35
C MET A 1 -11.62 -11.20 -0.34
N TRP A 2 -11.56 -11.82 0.84
CA TRP A 2 -12.55 -11.63 1.90
C TRP A 2 -11.84 -11.20 3.19
N CYS A 3 -12.41 -10.23 3.89
CA CYS A 3 -11.97 -9.79 5.21
C CYS A 3 -13.21 -9.61 6.10
N LYS A 4 -13.12 -10.05 7.35
CA LYS A 4 -14.20 -9.93 8.32
C LYS A 4 -14.31 -8.47 8.80
N SER A 5 -15.18 -7.69 8.17
CA SER A 5 -15.53 -6.33 8.57
C SER A 5 -17.04 -6.11 8.39
N HIS A 6 -17.63 -5.29 9.25
CA HIS A 6 -19.07 -5.01 9.31
C HIS A 6 -19.62 -4.32 8.04
N SER A 7 -18.74 -3.87 7.13
CA SER A 7 -19.09 -3.11 5.92
C SER A 7 -18.40 -3.62 4.63
N CYS A 8 -17.67 -4.74 4.68
CA CYS A 8 -16.90 -5.19 3.51
C CYS A 8 -17.78 -5.98 2.53
N CYS A 9 -18.04 -5.39 1.36
CA CYS A 9 -18.50 -6.13 0.19
C CYS A 9 -17.38 -7.06 -0.31
N HIS A 10 -17.72 -8.25 -0.83
CA HIS A 10 -16.76 -9.16 -1.44
C HIS A 10 -16.01 -8.43 -2.59
N ASP A 11 -14.68 -8.32 -2.47
CA ASP A 11 -13.85 -7.81 -3.57
C ASP A 11 -13.39 -8.99 -4.43
N VAL A 12 -14.12 -9.27 -5.50
CA VAL A 12 -13.74 -10.31 -6.45
C VAL A 12 -12.87 -9.69 -7.52
N THR A 13 -11.67 -10.22 -7.72
CA THR A 13 -10.72 -9.74 -8.73
C THR A 13 -10.34 -10.85 -9.71
N VAL A 14 -10.15 -10.49 -10.96
CA VAL A 14 -9.68 -11.36 -12.05
C VAL A 14 -8.49 -10.67 -12.69
N ASN A 15 -7.33 -11.34 -12.74
CA ASN A 15 -6.07 -10.78 -13.26
C ASN A 15 -5.69 -9.41 -12.63
N GLY A 16 -5.91 -9.28 -11.31
CA GLY A 16 -5.59 -8.06 -10.56
C GLY A 16 -6.58 -6.89 -10.74
N ARG A 17 -7.68 -7.09 -11.47
CA ARG A 17 -8.74 -6.09 -11.69
C ARG A 17 -10.04 -6.53 -11.05
N ARG A 18 -10.85 -5.58 -10.57
CA ARG A 18 -12.16 -5.91 -9.99
C ARG A 18 -13.09 -6.53 -11.04
N GLN A 19 -13.81 -7.59 -10.67
CA GLN A 19 -14.78 -8.23 -11.55
C GLN A 19 -15.96 -7.28 -11.80
N GLY A 20 -16.49 -7.29 -13.03
CA GLY A 20 -17.60 -6.42 -13.44
C GLY A 20 -17.17 -5.02 -13.92
N VAL A 21 -15.88 -4.76 -14.04
CA VAL A 21 -15.35 -3.53 -14.64
C VAL A 21 -15.53 -3.57 -16.16
N VAL A 22 -16.18 -2.55 -16.71
CA VAL A 22 -16.35 -2.41 -18.16
C VAL A 22 -15.07 -1.87 -18.81
N LYS A 23 -14.88 -2.16 -20.10
CA LYS A 23 -13.70 -1.75 -20.88
C LYS A 23 -13.42 -0.24 -20.81
N GLY A 24 -14.47 0.59 -20.81
CA GLY A 24 -14.35 2.05 -20.74
C GLY A 24 -13.92 2.60 -19.37
N SER A 25 -14.01 1.81 -18.30
CA SER A 25 -13.66 2.24 -16.94
C SER A 25 -12.40 1.56 -16.41
N ILE A 26 -11.67 0.83 -17.26
CA ILE A 26 -10.61 -0.08 -16.81
C ILE A 26 -9.40 0.63 -16.22
N ASN A 27 -9.11 1.85 -16.70
CA ASN A 27 -8.05 2.72 -16.18
C ASN A 27 -8.59 3.70 -15.13
N SER A 28 -9.82 3.51 -14.66
CA SER A 28 -10.42 4.39 -13.64
C SER A 28 -10.10 3.88 -12.24
N PRO A 29 -10.09 4.76 -11.23
CA PRO A 29 -9.94 4.35 -9.83
C PRO A 29 -10.98 3.32 -9.37
N LYS A 30 -12.16 3.29 -10.00
CA LYS A 30 -13.26 2.35 -9.70
C LYS A 30 -12.93 0.91 -10.11
N ALA A 31 -11.97 0.71 -11.02
CA ALA A 31 -11.54 -0.62 -11.45
C ALA A 31 -10.56 -1.29 -10.49
N ARG A 32 -9.99 -0.51 -9.55
CA ARG A 32 -9.01 -0.99 -8.58
C ARG A 32 -9.66 -1.92 -7.57
N SER A 33 -8.91 -2.92 -7.16
CA SER A 33 -9.22 -3.75 -5.99
C SER A 33 -9.26 -2.87 -4.74
N LEU A 34 -10.18 -3.16 -3.82
CA LEU A 34 -10.23 -2.57 -2.48
C LEU A 34 -8.94 -2.85 -1.67
N PHE A 35 -8.20 -3.88 -2.06
CA PHE A 35 -6.96 -4.32 -1.42
C PHE A 35 -5.71 -4.01 -2.25
N CYS A 36 -5.80 -3.15 -3.27
CA CYS A 36 -4.62 -2.70 -3.99
C CYS A 36 -3.70 -1.88 -3.07
N SER A 37 -2.40 -1.79 -3.41
CA SER A 37 -1.41 -1.10 -2.57
C SER A 37 -1.79 0.33 -2.23
N HIS A 38 -2.41 1.06 -3.17
CA HIS A 38 -2.88 2.42 -2.93
C HIS A 38 -4.06 2.48 -1.97
N SER A 39 -5.06 1.60 -2.11
CA SER A 39 -6.21 1.55 -1.17
C SER A 39 -5.79 1.17 0.24
N LEU A 40 -4.83 0.24 0.38
CA LEU A 40 -4.23 -0.08 1.67
C LEU A 40 -3.42 1.09 2.25
N PHE A 41 -2.74 1.85 1.39
CA PHE A 41 -2.02 3.04 1.82
C PHE A 41 -2.96 4.14 2.30
N GLN A 42 -4.11 4.33 1.63
CA GLN A 42 -5.19 5.19 2.12
C GLN A 42 -5.70 4.77 3.48
N CYS A 43 -6.04 3.48 3.64
CA CYS A 43 -6.50 2.94 4.91
C CYS A 43 -5.46 3.13 6.04
N PHE A 44 -4.17 3.02 5.72
CA PHE A 44 -3.08 3.27 6.67
C PHE A 44 -3.02 4.73 7.13
N HIS A 45 -3.13 5.71 6.21
CA HIS A 45 -3.19 7.12 6.58
C HIS A 45 -4.44 7.46 7.39
N ASP A 46 -5.59 6.90 7.03
CA ASP A 46 -6.84 7.06 7.79
C ASP A 46 -6.72 6.51 9.21
N LEU A 47 -6.01 5.39 9.39
CA LEU A 47 -5.73 4.82 10.70
C LEU A 47 -4.84 5.75 11.53
N ILE A 48 -3.76 6.27 10.94
CA ILE A 48 -2.84 7.17 11.64
C ILE A 48 -3.55 8.44 12.09
N ASN A 49 -4.40 9.03 11.25
CA ASN A 49 -5.15 10.24 11.60
C ASN A 49 -6.12 10.04 12.78
N LYS A 50 -6.45 8.79 13.14
CA LYS A 50 -7.33 8.44 14.27
C LYS A 50 -6.58 8.15 15.56
N ILE A 51 -5.25 8.04 15.51
CA ILE A 51 -4.42 7.72 16.67
C ILE A 51 -3.77 9.03 17.16
N GLU A 52 -3.82 9.28 18.46
CA GLU A 52 -3.14 10.41 19.08
C GLU A 52 -1.62 10.37 18.78
N PRO A 53 -0.97 11.53 18.47
CA PRO A 53 0.44 11.57 18.09
C PRO A 53 1.39 10.88 19.08
N GLU A 54 1.09 10.96 20.38
CA GLU A 54 1.85 10.37 21.49
C GLU A 54 1.78 8.85 21.51
N LYS A 55 0.75 8.25 20.90
CA LYS A 55 0.55 6.81 20.78
C LYS A 55 1.13 6.23 19.48
N LEU A 56 1.45 7.08 18.50
CA LEU A 56 2.09 6.62 17.26
C LEU A 56 3.53 6.15 17.52
N PRO A 57 4.02 5.15 16.77
CA PRO A 57 5.46 4.84 16.72
C PRO A 57 6.29 6.07 16.36
N GLN A 58 7.45 6.26 16.99
CA GLN A 58 8.32 7.42 16.77
C GLN A 58 8.63 7.66 15.28
N ALA A 59 8.83 6.59 14.51
CA ALA A 59 9.11 6.67 13.08
C ALA A 59 7.98 7.31 12.24
N LEU A 60 6.74 7.33 12.77
CA LEU A 60 5.57 7.90 12.10
C LEU A 60 5.20 9.30 12.61
N ARG A 61 5.87 9.82 13.65
CA ARG A 61 5.60 11.15 14.23
C ARG A 61 6.27 12.29 13.45
N CYS A 62 6.42 12.16 12.14
CA CYS A 62 7.04 13.20 11.31
C CYS A 62 5.97 14.09 10.66
N ASP A 63 6.22 15.40 10.64
CA ASP A 63 5.26 16.40 10.14
C ASP A 63 4.94 16.24 8.65
N ASN A 64 5.85 15.61 7.89
CA ASN A 64 5.74 15.41 6.45
C ASN A 64 5.26 14.02 6.03
N LEU A 65 4.67 13.22 6.93
CA LEU A 65 4.29 11.83 6.64
C LEU A 65 3.37 11.69 5.41
N LYS A 66 2.45 12.64 5.19
CA LYS A 66 1.54 12.65 4.02
C LYS A 66 2.25 12.95 2.69
N SER A 67 3.40 13.61 2.76
CA SER A 67 4.20 13.95 1.58
C SER A 67 5.09 12.80 1.13
N LEU A 68 5.26 11.77 1.97
CA LEU A 68 6.06 10.60 1.65
C LEU A 68 5.34 9.71 0.63
N ASN A 69 6.10 9.16 -0.31
CA ASN A 69 5.60 8.13 -1.22
C ASN A 69 5.50 6.77 -0.51
N TYR A 70 4.79 5.84 -1.14
CA TYR A 70 4.53 4.52 -0.58
C TYR A 70 5.80 3.76 -0.17
N TRP A 71 6.89 3.88 -0.95
CA TRP A 71 8.17 3.27 -0.60
C TRP A 71 8.83 3.93 0.62
N GLU A 72 8.87 5.26 0.66
CA GLU A 72 9.43 6.03 1.76
C GLU A 72 8.72 5.69 3.07
N THR A 73 7.38 5.67 3.06
CA THR A 73 6.60 5.28 4.24
C THR A 73 6.89 3.85 4.67
N LYS A 74 6.98 2.88 3.74
CA LYS A 74 7.36 1.50 4.07
C LYS A 74 8.78 1.41 4.66
N SER A 75 9.68 2.27 4.22
CA SER A 75 11.07 2.29 4.68
C SER A 75 11.22 2.79 6.12
N LEU A 76 10.20 3.46 6.67
CA LEU A 76 10.14 3.85 8.08
C LEU A 76 10.09 2.63 9.02
N ALA A 77 9.60 1.48 8.55
CA ALA A 77 9.64 0.20 9.28
C ALA A 77 11.05 -0.42 9.23
N LYS A 78 12.04 0.28 9.81
CA LYS A 78 13.46 -0.04 9.71
C LYS A 78 13.81 -1.45 10.16
N ASP A 79 13.23 -1.92 11.26
CA ASP A 79 13.52 -3.26 11.80
C ASP A 79 13.03 -4.36 10.86
N TYR A 80 11.82 -4.21 10.34
CA TYR A 80 11.28 -5.11 9.32
C TYR A 80 12.18 -5.12 8.07
N LEU A 81 12.54 -3.95 7.55
CA LEU A 81 13.36 -3.83 6.35
C LEU A 81 14.75 -4.44 6.56
N LYS A 82 15.38 -4.22 7.71
CA LYS A 82 16.68 -4.78 8.06
C LYS A 82 16.66 -6.31 8.07
N ILE A 83 15.66 -6.91 8.72
CA ILE A 83 15.52 -8.37 8.78
C ILE A 83 15.22 -8.92 7.38
N TRP A 84 14.34 -8.26 6.63
CA TRP A 84 13.99 -8.65 5.26
C TRP A 84 15.21 -8.62 4.32
N LEU A 85 16.04 -7.60 4.38
CA LEU A 85 17.27 -7.51 3.58
C LEU A 85 18.25 -8.62 3.94
N LYS A 86 18.48 -8.88 5.23
CA LYS A 86 19.35 -9.98 5.69
C LYS A 86 18.85 -11.34 5.18
N LEU A 87 17.55 -11.60 5.26
CA LEU A 87 16.95 -12.83 4.71
C LEU A 87 17.16 -12.92 3.19
N LYS A 88 16.94 -11.80 2.50
CA LYS A 88 17.06 -11.75 1.04
C LYS A 88 18.49 -12.02 0.59
N GLU A 89 19.48 -11.42 1.24
CA GLU A 89 20.89 -11.61 0.91
C GLU A 89 21.40 -13.02 1.25
N SER A 90 20.95 -13.60 2.37
CA SER A 90 21.45 -14.89 2.84
C SER A 90 20.83 -16.10 2.15
N VAL A 91 19.53 -16.07 1.85
CA VAL A 91 18.78 -17.26 1.37
C VAL A 91 18.12 -17.01 0.02
N LEU A 92 17.72 -15.78 -0.28
CA LEU A 92 16.89 -15.45 -1.44
C LEU A 92 17.63 -14.54 -2.43
N SER A 93 18.90 -14.85 -2.71
CA SER A 93 19.76 -14.02 -3.56
C SER A 93 19.20 -13.83 -4.98
N ALA A 94 18.44 -14.79 -5.50
CA ALA A 94 17.74 -14.73 -6.79
C ALA A 94 16.30 -14.16 -6.72
N TRP A 95 15.88 -13.57 -5.59
CA TRP A 95 14.51 -13.09 -5.42
C TRP A 95 14.18 -11.90 -6.33
N ILE A 96 13.32 -12.16 -7.32
CA ILE A 96 12.84 -11.15 -8.26
C ILE A 96 12.08 -10.07 -7.51
N SER A 97 12.47 -8.82 -7.72
CA SER A 97 11.83 -7.65 -7.11
C SER A 97 11.13 -6.83 -8.16
N LYS A 98 9.96 -6.28 -7.80
CA LYS A 98 9.30 -5.28 -8.64
C LYS A 98 10.16 -4.03 -8.73
N SER A 99 10.04 -3.31 -9.84
CA SER A 99 10.77 -2.07 -10.04
C SER A 99 10.40 -1.01 -9.02
N ARG A 100 11.36 -0.13 -8.69
CA ARG A 100 11.17 0.87 -7.61
C ARG A 100 10.13 1.91 -7.98
N GLU A 101 10.04 2.25 -9.26
CA GLU A 101 9.09 3.24 -9.79
C GLU A 101 7.64 2.88 -9.47
N LEU A 102 7.29 1.58 -9.44
CA LEU A 102 5.94 1.13 -9.08
C LEU A 102 5.54 1.44 -7.63
N LEU A 103 6.51 1.82 -6.79
CA LEU A 103 6.31 2.17 -5.38
C LEU A 103 6.42 3.69 -5.13
N GLN A 104 6.67 4.49 -6.16
CA GLN A 104 6.86 5.95 -6.06
C GLN A 104 5.54 6.72 -6.26
N PHE A 105 4.45 6.25 -5.63
CA PHE A 105 3.17 6.97 -5.64
C PHE A 105 2.86 7.55 -4.25
N ASN A 106 2.19 8.70 -4.24
CA ASN A 106 1.75 9.36 -3.01
C ASN A 106 0.28 9.04 -2.73
N ILE A 107 -0.19 9.45 -1.56
CA ILE A 107 -1.59 9.32 -1.18
C ILE A 107 -2.53 10.09 -2.13
N ASP A 108 -2.10 11.27 -2.60
CA ASP A 108 -2.91 12.15 -3.45
C ASP A 108 -2.71 11.92 -4.95
N ASN A 109 -1.58 11.31 -5.35
CA ASN A 109 -1.28 11.02 -6.76
C ASN A 109 -1.87 9.68 -7.17
N VAL A 110 -3.10 9.71 -7.69
CA VAL A 110 -3.68 8.59 -8.42
C VAL A 110 -3.23 8.69 -9.87
N LEU A 111 -2.03 8.19 -10.18
CA LEU A 111 -1.69 7.91 -11.57
C LEU A 111 -2.56 6.74 -12.02
N CYS A 112 -3.52 7.03 -12.90
CA CYS A 112 -4.28 6.04 -13.64
C CYS A 112 -3.29 5.24 -14.49
N ALA A 113 -2.97 4.02 -14.05
CA ALA A 113 -2.27 3.02 -14.85
C ALA A 113 -3.27 2.17 -15.64
#